data_AF-A0A2W0CB73-F1
#
_entry.id   AF-A0A2W0CB73-F1
#
_cell.length_a   1.000
_cell.length_b   1.000
_cell.length_c   1.000
_cell.angle_alpha   90.00
_cell.angle_beta   90.00
_cell.angle_gamma   90.00
#
_symmetry.space_group_name_H-M   'P 1'
#
loop_
_entity.id
_entity.type
_entity.pdbx_description
1 polymer ?
#
loop_
_entity_poly.entity_id
_entity_poly.type
_entity_poly.pdbx_seq_one_letter_code
_entity_poly.pdbx_strand_id
1 'polypeptide(L)'
;MERIDDNIWKLILKLNSKDLLPVYGLRRNSSHYNLITAINHSIALLVSGSYDSIVVMLNRANKELEARDFEETDYIRTCKQYLKLLKDYLVENQLVGHNAQEQ
;
A
#
# COMPACT_ATOMS: atom_id res chain seq x y z
N MET A 1 -18.50 9.86 0.35
CA MET A 1 -17.10 9.43 0.49
C MET A 1 -16.99 8.91 1.91
N GLU A 2 -16.78 7.61 2.09
CA GLU A 2 -16.56 7.06 3.42
C GLU A 2 -15.30 7.67 4.04
N ARG A 3 -15.33 7.88 5.36
CA ARG A 3 -14.17 8.36 6.07
C ARG A 3 -13.18 7.20 6.19
N ILE A 4 -12.01 7.35 5.57
CA ILE A 4 -10.88 6.42 5.70
C ILE A 4 -10.49 6.32 7.18
N ASP A 5 -10.19 5.11 7.65
CA ASP A 5 -9.70 4.86 9.01
C ASP A 5 -8.50 5.76 9.37
N ASP A 6 -8.55 6.36 10.55
CA ASP A 6 -7.55 7.35 10.99
C ASP A 6 -6.14 6.74 11.09
N ASN A 7 -6.01 5.45 11.43
CA ASN A 7 -4.72 4.76 11.49
C ASN A 7 -4.14 4.54 10.09
N ILE A 8 -4.98 4.16 9.12
CA ILE A 8 -4.57 4.07 7.71
C ILE A 8 -4.12 5.44 7.22
N TRP A 9 -4.89 6.49 7.51
CA TRP A 9 -4.55 7.85 7.11
C TRP A 9 -3.21 8.31 7.68
N LYS A 10 -2.94 7.99 8.95
CA LYS A 10 -1.63 8.27 9.58
C LYS A 10 -0.47 7.59 8.85
N LEU A 11 -0.65 6.34 8.41
CA LEU A 11 0.39 5.63 7.65
C LEU A 11 0.57 6.22 6.24
N ILE A 12 -0.50 6.65 5.58
CA ILE A 12 -0.43 7.32 4.27
C ILE A 12 0.43 8.57 4.34
N LEU A 13 0.21 9.41 5.36
CA LEU A 13 1.00 10.62 5.60
C LEU A 13 2.47 10.27 5.86
N LYS A 14 2.73 9.19 6.59
CA LYS A 14 4.10 8.74 6.89
C LYS A 14 4.82 8.21 5.65
N LEU A 15 4.14 7.40 4.82
CA LEU A 15 4.70 6.81 3.59
C LEU A 15 5.06 7.86 2.53
N ASN A 16 4.37 8.99 2.54
CA ASN A 16 4.60 10.11 1.63
C ASN A 16 5.40 11.26 2.25
N SER A 17 5.91 11.10 3.48
CA SER A 17 6.78 12.11 4.08
C SER A 17 8.16 12.07 3.44
N LYS A 18 8.79 13.25 3.35
CA LYS A 18 10.17 13.37 2.83
C LYS A 18 11.19 12.62 3.69
N ASP A 19 10.89 12.46 4.97
CA ASP A 19 11.81 11.84 5.94
C ASP A 19 11.83 10.32 5.83
N LEU A 20 10.71 9.69 5.42
CA LEU A 20 10.59 8.24 5.34
C LEU A 20 10.79 7.71 3.92
N LEU A 21 10.31 8.44 2.91
CA LEU A 21 10.33 7.98 1.53
C LEU A 21 11.77 7.85 1.02
N PRO A 22 12.22 6.66 0.60
CA PRO A 22 13.54 6.52 -0.03
C PRO A 22 13.51 7.21 -1.40
N VAL A 23 14.00 8.44 -1.48
CA VAL A 23 13.94 9.28 -2.71
C VAL A 23 14.61 8.59 -3.91
N TYR A 24 15.69 7.85 -3.69
CA TYR A 24 16.33 7.04 -4.73
C TYR A 24 15.40 5.95 -5.30
N GLY A 25 14.43 5.51 -4.50
CA GLY A 25 13.37 4.58 -4.85
C GLY A 25 12.42 5.07 -5.93
N LEU A 26 12.33 6.39 -6.15
CA LEU A 26 11.49 6.97 -7.19
C LEU A 26 12.07 6.82 -8.61
N ARG A 27 13.30 6.33 -8.75
CA ARG A 27 13.94 6.07 -10.04
C ARG A 27 13.50 4.72 -10.58
N ARG A 28 13.14 4.64 -11.87
CA ARG A 28 12.64 3.40 -12.51
C ARG A 28 13.58 2.18 -12.39
N ASN A 29 14.89 2.41 -12.29
CA ASN A 29 15.88 1.34 -12.14
C ASN A 29 16.13 0.94 -10.67
N SER A 30 15.43 1.56 -9.71
CA SER A 30 15.55 1.20 -8.30
C SER A 30 14.76 -0.07 -8.00
N SER A 31 15.33 -0.91 -7.13
CA SER A 31 14.64 -2.07 -6.56
C SER A 31 13.35 -1.70 -5.81
N HIS A 32 13.24 -0.46 -5.32
CA HIS A 32 12.09 0.02 -4.55
C HIS A 32 10.97 0.58 -5.42
N TYR A 33 11.24 0.83 -6.72
CA TYR A 33 10.33 1.59 -7.58
C TYR A 33 8.96 0.95 -7.71
N ASN A 34 8.91 -0.36 -7.95
CA ASN A 34 7.66 -1.09 -8.10
C ASN A 34 6.85 -1.11 -6.80
N LEU A 35 7.53 -1.30 -5.66
CA LEU A 35 6.88 -1.26 -4.34
C LEU A 35 6.27 0.12 -4.08
N ILE A 36 7.06 1.20 -4.20
CA ILE A 36 6.59 2.58 -3.99
C ILE A 36 5.42 2.90 -4.94
N THR A 37 5.53 2.47 -6.19
CA THR A 37 4.48 2.67 -7.20
C THR A 37 3.19 1.95 -6.82
N ALA A 38 3.27 0.70 -6.36
CA ALA A 38 2.10 -0.07 -5.93
C ALA A 38 1.44 0.55 -4.69
N ILE A 39 2.23 0.97 -3.71
CA ILE A 39 1.75 1.67 -2.50
C ILE A 39 1.06 2.98 -2.87
N ASN A 40 1.68 3.83 -3.69
CA ASN A 40 1.08 5.11 -4.05
C ASN A 40 -0.20 4.95 -4.88
N HIS A 41 -0.28 3.94 -5.76
CA HIS A 41 -1.52 3.64 -6.47
C HIS A 41 -2.61 3.11 -5.54
N SER A 42 -2.32 2.24 -4.57
CA SER A 42 -3.34 1.78 -3.63
C SER A 42 -3.88 2.95 -2.79
N ILE A 43 -3.03 3.91 -2.43
CA ILE A 43 -3.44 5.15 -1.74
C ILE A 43 -4.38 5.98 -2.62
N ALA A 44 -4.00 6.22 -3.87
CA ALA A 44 -4.83 7.01 -4.79
C ALA A 44 -6.21 6.37 -5.00
N LEU A 45 -6.25 5.04 -5.17
CA LEU A 45 -7.50 4.28 -5.34
C LEU A 45 -8.36 4.24 -4.08
N LEU A 46 -7.74 4.18 -2.90
CA LEU A 46 -8.44 4.28 -1.62
C LEU A 46 -9.13 5.65 -1.47
N VAL A 47 -8.40 6.73 -1.79
CA VAL A 47 -8.93 8.10 -1.72
C VAL A 47 -10.03 8.33 -2.77
N SER A 48 -9.92 7.73 -3.96
CA SER A 48 -10.94 7.85 -4.99
C SER A 48 -12.17 6.95 -4.78
N GLY A 49 -12.13 6.05 -3.78
CA GLY A 49 -13.18 5.06 -3.55
C GLY A 49 -13.25 3.96 -4.61
N SER A 50 -12.17 3.71 -5.35
CA SER A 50 -12.10 2.71 -6.42
C SER A 50 -11.58 1.36 -5.89
N TYR A 51 -12.34 0.79 -4.94
CA TYR A 51 -11.87 -0.29 -4.06
C TYR A 51 -11.51 -1.61 -4.76
N ASP A 52 -12.26 -2.04 -5.77
CA ASP A 52 -11.97 -3.29 -6.50
C ASP A 52 -10.56 -3.30 -7.12
N SER A 53 -10.08 -2.14 -7.55
CA SER A 53 -8.74 -2.00 -8.14
C SER A 53 -7.62 -1.99 -7.09
N ILE A 54 -7.94 -1.75 -5.80
CA ILE A 54 -6.95 -1.71 -4.73
C ILE A 54 -6.33 -3.09 -4.50
N VAL A 55 -7.11 -4.16 -4.63
CA VAL A 55 -6.64 -5.55 -4.43
C VAL A 55 -5.49 -5.89 -5.36
N VAL A 56 -5.56 -5.46 -6.63
CA VAL A 56 -4.48 -5.65 -7.59
C VAL A 56 -3.19 -4.96 -7.13
N MET A 57 -3.28 -3.77 -6.52
CA MET A 57 -2.13 -3.04 -6.01
C MET A 57 -1.59 -3.64 -4.71
N LEU A 58 -2.46 -4.12 -3.81
CA LEU A 58 -2.06 -4.86 -2.62
C LEU A 58 -1.23 -6.10 -3.00
N ASN A 59 -1.72 -6.90 -3.95
CA ASN A 59 -1.05 -8.12 -4.38
C ASN A 59 0.30 -7.83 -5.06
N ARG A 60 0.37 -6.76 -5.86
CA ARG A 60 1.65 -6.30 -6.43
C ARG A 60 2.64 -5.86 -5.35
N ALA A 61 2.20 -5.09 -4.36
CA ALA A 61 3.06 -4.62 -3.29
C ALA A 61 3.59 -5.77 -2.42
N ASN A 62 2.72 -6.71 -2.04
CA ASN A 62 3.10 -7.92 -1.30
C ASN A 62 4.09 -8.76 -2.10
N LYS A 63 3.84 -8.98 -3.39
CA LYS A 63 4.76 -9.72 -4.26
C LYS A 63 6.15 -9.06 -4.34
N GLU A 64 6.23 -7.73 -4.40
CA GLU A 64 7.53 -7.05 -4.38
C GLU A 64 8.25 -7.24 -3.03
N LEU A 65 7.52 -7.21 -1.91
CA LEU A 65 8.08 -7.46 -0.58
C LEU A 65 8.53 -8.92 -0.38
N GLU A 66 7.88 -9.88 -1.01
CA GLU A 66 8.24 -11.31 -0.94
C GLU A 66 9.38 -11.67 -1.90
N ALA A 67 9.37 -11.09 -3.11
CA ALA A 67 10.34 -11.41 -4.16
C ALA A 67 11.72 -10.77 -3.94
N ARG A 68 11.84 -9.82 -3.00
CA ARG A 68 13.06 -9.05 -2.76
C ARG A 68 13.41 -9.07 -1.29
N ASP A 69 14.70 -9.22 -1.03
CA ASP A 69 15.27 -9.05 0.30
C ASP A 69 15.53 -7.56 0.56
N PHE A 70 14.46 -6.82 0.83
CA PHE A 70 14.60 -5.43 1.26
C PHE A 70 15.19 -5.37 2.67
N GLU A 71 16.14 -4.48 2.87
CA GLU A 71 16.55 -4.11 4.22
C GLU A 71 15.32 -3.63 5.02
N GLU A 72 15.18 -4.11 6.25
CA GLU A 72 14.04 -3.81 7.12
C GLU A 72 14.11 -2.38 7.69
N THR A 73 14.00 -1.40 6.81
CA THR A 73 13.94 0.04 7.12
C THR A 73 12.57 0.43 7.65
N ASP A 74 12.47 1.62 8.24
CA ASP A 74 11.17 2.15 8.69
C ASP A 74 10.16 2.31 7.55
N TYR A 75 10.63 2.57 6.32
CA TYR A 75 9.76 2.61 5.14
C TYR A 75 9.13 1.24 4.88
N ILE A 76 9.95 0.19 4.84
CA ILE A 76 9.49 -1.18 4.59
C ILE A 76 8.53 -1.68 5.68
N ARG A 77 8.84 -1.42 6.96
CA ARG A 77 7.92 -1.73 8.08
C ARG A 77 6.59 -0.99 7.93
N THR A 78 6.64 0.28 7.55
CA THR A 78 5.44 1.10 7.35
C THR A 78 4.62 0.59 6.17
N CYS A 79 5.26 0.16 5.07
CA CYS A 79 4.57 -0.49 3.94
C CYS A 79 3.83 -1.75 4.40
N LYS A 80 4.51 -2.67 5.10
CA LYS A 80 3.89 -3.91 5.61
C LYS A 80 2.69 -3.62 6.52
N GLN A 81 2.84 -2.66 7.43
CA GLN A 81 1.76 -2.26 8.33
C GLN A 81 0.57 -1.65 7.57
N TYR A 82 0.84 -0.78 6.59
CA TYR A 82 -0.18 -0.16 5.76
C TYR A 82 -0.95 -1.20 4.93
N LEU A 83 -0.24 -2.12 4.27
CA LEU A 83 -0.85 -3.18 3.46
C LEU A 83 -1.76 -4.08 4.30
N LYS A 84 -1.31 -4.45 5.50
CA LYS A 84 -2.13 -5.23 6.45
C LYS A 84 -3.40 -4.47 6.85
N LEU A 85 -3.26 -3.24 7.36
CA LEU A 85 -4.44 -2.46 7.79
C LEU A 85 -5.39 -2.14 6.64
N LEU A 86 -4.86 -1.87 5.45
CA LEU A 86 -5.69 -1.65 4.27
C LEU A 86 -6.50 -2.89 3.91
N LYS A 87 -5.87 -4.07 3.92
CA LYS A 87 -6.57 -5.33 3.67
C LYS A 87 -7.69 -5.55 4.70
N ASP A 88 -7.36 -5.41 5.98
CA ASP A 88 -8.32 -5.58 7.09
C ASP A 88 -9.52 -4.61 6.91
N TYR A 89 -9.25 -3.32 6.64
CA TYR A 89 -10.28 -2.30 6.39
C TYR A 89 -11.19 -2.61 5.21
N LEU A 90 -10.63 -3.06 4.07
CA LEU A 90 -11.42 -3.38 2.89
C LEU A 90 -12.37 -4.56 3.13
N VAL A 91 -11.92 -5.56 3.89
CA VAL A 91 -12.72 -6.76 4.21
C VAL A 91 -13.80 -6.43 5.24
N GLU A 92 -13.44 -5.78 6.35
CA GLU A 92 -14.36 -5.46 7.45
C GLU A 92 -15.51 -4.54 7.00
N ASN A 93 -15.24 -3.62 6.08
CA ASN A 93 -16.23 -2.70 5.54
C ASN A 93 -16.91 -3.22 4.25
N GLN A 94 -16.63 -4.46 3.83
CA GLN A 94 -17.20 -5.08 2.63
C GLN A 94 -17.00 -4.24 1.35
N LEU A 95 -15.87 -3.53 1.26
CA LEU A 95 -15.57 -2.60 0.16
C LEU A 95 -15.03 -3.29 -1.08
N VAL A 96 -14.65 -4.55 -0.96
CA VAL A 96 -14.21 -5.40 -2.06
C VAL A 96 -15.17 -6.58 -2.18
N GLY A 97 -15.52 -6.96 -3.40
CA GLY A 97 -16.37 -8.12 -3.64
C GLY A 97 -15.73 -9.42 -3.11
N HIS A 98 -16.55 -10.40 -2.72
CA HIS A 98 -16.10 -11.70 -2.19
C HIS A 98 -15.04 -12.37 -3.08
N ASN A 99 -15.16 -12.27 -4.41
CA ASN A 99 -14.21 -12.86 -5.36
C ASN A 99 -12.81 -12.23 -5.34
N ALA A 100 -12.66 -11.02 -4.77
CA ALA A 100 -11.39 -10.33 -4.63
C ALA A 100 -10.67 -10.66 -3.30
N GLN A 101 -11.31 -11.42 -2.40
CA GLN A 101 -10.75 -11.83 -1.11
C GLN A 101 -9.89 -13.11 -1.21
N GLU A 102 -10.04 -13.88 -2.30
CA GLU A 102 -9.43 -15.20 -2.50
C GLU A 102 -8.18 -15.20 -3.42
N GLN A 103 -7.72 -14.03 -3.88
CA GLN A 103 -6.55 -13.87 -4.78
C GLN A 103 -5.35 -13.24 -4.08
#